data_AF-A0A7I7L2D7-F1
#
_entry.id   AF-A0A7I7L2D7-F1
#
_cell.length_a   1.000
_cell.length_b   1.000
_cell.length_c   1.000
_cell.angle_alpha   90.00
_cell.angle_beta   90.00
_cell.angle_gamma   90.00
#
_symmetry.space_group_name_H-M   'P 1'
#
loop_
_entity.id
_entity.type
_entity.pdbx_description
1 polymer ?
#
loop_
_entity_poly.entity_id
_entity_poly.type
_entity_poly.pdbx_seq_one_letter_code
_entity_poly.pdbx_strand_id
1 'polypeptide(L)'
;MPPGIAIPSVVTLLEPGERRGDIESMLGQVSVAASYTPLHYLPDAADVNEPIPTSPRPRQVPAVEELGWELGQATNWRDGLPQMAHTLAKAASTGTGVIDNEVEFLHQHLAALRERVLDAYPDDVDAAAVANWQLLASIEALAAADTIGANYHFAWFQALSRVP
;
A
#
# COMPACT_ATOMS: atom_id res chain seq x y z
N MET A 1 1.55 1.65 -5.84
CA MET A 1 0.07 1.68 -5.73
C MET A 1 -0.37 1.57 -4.28
N PRO A 2 -1.21 2.50 -3.78
CA PRO A 2 -1.74 2.48 -2.41
C PRO A 2 -2.75 1.34 -2.19
N PRO A 3 -3.07 0.99 -0.92
CA PRO A 3 -4.20 0.12 -0.60
C PRO A 3 -5.53 0.75 -1.03
N GLY A 4 -6.60 -0.06 -1.12
CA GLY A 4 -7.94 0.41 -1.48
C GLY A 4 -8.17 0.73 -2.96
N ILE A 5 -7.13 0.65 -3.81
CA ILE A 5 -7.26 0.76 -5.26
C ILE A 5 -7.35 -0.65 -5.87
N ALA A 6 -8.45 -0.93 -6.56
CA ALA A 6 -8.59 -2.14 -7.37
C ALA A 6 -7.80 -1.99 -8.67
N ILE A 7 -6.98 -2.98 -9.00
CA ILE A 7 -6.01 -2.90 -10.10
C ILE A 7 -6.48 -3.75 -11.28
N PRO A 8 -6.52 -3.22 -12.52
CA PRO A 8 -6.94 -4.00 -13.68
C PRO A 8 -6.04 -5.22 -13.88
N SER A 9 -6.64 -6.35 -14.25
CA SER A 9 -5.97 -7.66 -14.28
C SER A 9 -4.78 -7.77 -15.25
N VAL A 10 -4.70 -6.87 -16.22
CA VAL A 10 -3.73 -6.90 -17.32
C VAL A 10 -2.54 -5.95 -17.12
N VAL A 11 -2.48 -5.22 -16.01
CA VAL A 11 -1.37 -4.29 -15.76
C VAL A 11 -0.18 -4.99 -15.11
N THR A 12 1.01 -4.48 -15.38
CA THR A 12 2.23 -4.82 -14.64
C THR A 12 2.62 -3.62 -13.79
N LEU A 13 2.89 -3.86 -12.51
CA LEU A 13 3.42 -2.84 -11.62
C LEU A 13 4.94 -2.89 -11.60
N LEU A 14 5.54 -1.74 -11.32
CA LEU A 14 6.96 -1.64 -11.03
C LEU A 14 7.28 -2.38 -9.71
N GLU A 15 8.39 -3.11 -9.67
CA GLU A 15 8.83 -3.85 -8.48
C GLU A 15 9.17 -2.90 -7.30
N PRO A 16 9.04 -3.29 -6.04
CA PRO A 16 9.43 -2.44 -4.92
C PRO A 16 10.90 -2.00 -5.00
N GLY A 17 11.17 -0.71 -4.88
CA GLY A 17 12.53 -0.17 -4.98
C GLY A 17 12.61 1.35 -5.00
N GLU A 18 13.79 1.90 -4.72
CA GLU A 18 14.07 3.33 -4.83
C GLU A 18 13.90 3.77 -6.30
N ARG A 19 13.22 4.90 -6.49
CA ARG A 19 13.01 5.49 -7.81
C ARG A 19 13.25 6.99 -7.74
N ARG A 20 13.75 7.52 -8.85
CA ARG A 20 13.99 8.94 -9.05
C ARG A 20 13.39 9.35 -10.39
N GLY A 21 13.10 10.65 -10.52
CA GLY A 21 12.44 11.20 -11.70
C GLY A 21 10.93 11.32 -11.51
N ASP A 22 10.28 11.84 -12.55
CA ASP A 22 8.83 11.99 -12.62
C ASP A 22 8.12 10.70 -13.05
N ILE A 23 6.79 10.73 -13.06
CA ILE A 23 5.95 9.58 -13.44
C ILE A 23 6.24 9.13 -14.88
N GLU A 24 6.54 10.05 -15.79
CA GLU A 24 6.87 9.71 -17.18
C GLU A 24 8.20 8.95 -17.26
N SER A 25 9.21 9.39 -16.51
CA SER A 25 10.50 8.70 -16.39
C SER A 25 10.34 7.28 -15.86
N MET A 26 9.37 7.04 -14.97
CA MET A 26 9.07 5.72 -14.41
C MET A 26 8.45 4.73 -15.41
N LEU A 27 7.86 5.21 -16.52
CA LEU A 27 7.29 4.33 -17.56
C LEU A 27 8.38 3.60 -18.37
N GLY A 28 9.60 4.15 -18.42
CA GLY A 28 10.67 3.61 -19.25
C GLY A 28 10.38 3.74 -20.74
N GLN A 29 10.83 2.76 -21.54
CA GLN A 29 10.62 2.77 -22.99
C GLN A 29 9.24 2.23 -23.36
N VAL A 30 8.34 3.13 -23.74
CA VAL A 30 6.97 2.79 -24.20
C VAL A 30 6.69 3.40 -25.57
N SER A 31 5.89 2.72 -26.39
CA SER A 31 5.46 3.23 -27.71
C SER A 31 4.25 4.16 -27.62
N VAL A 32 3.47 4.06 -26.54
CA VAL A 32 2.29 4.87 -26.24
C VAL A 32 2.25 5.13 -24.74
N ALA A 33 1.98 6.36 -24.34
CA ALA A 33 1.79 6.76 -22.95
C ALA A 33 0.46 7.49 -22.80
N ALA A 34 -0.22 7.26 -21.69
CA ALA A 34 -1.38 8.00 -21.25
C ALA A 34 -1.18 8.39 -19.79
N SER A 35 -1.51 9.63 -19.45
CA SER A 35 -1.43 10.16 -18.09
C SER A 35 -2.76 10.76 -17.67
N TYR A 36 -2.98 10.79 -16.36
CA TYR A 36 -4.13 11.44 -15.75
C TYR A 36 -3.63 12.51 -14.79
N THR A 37 -4.23 13.68 -14.87
CA THR A 37 -4.08 14.75 -13.88
C THR A 37 -5.44 15.00 -13.26
N PRO A 38 -5.56 15.21 -11.94
CA PRO A 38 -6.84 15.39 -11.24
C PRO A 38 -7.77 16.48 -11.81
N LEU A 39 -7.27 17.38 -12.65
CA LEU A 39 -8.07 18.38 -13.38
C LEU A 39 -8.94 17.78 -14.48
N HIS A 40 -8.68 16.55 -14.91
CA HIS A 40 -9.45 15.87 -15.95
C HIS A 40 -10.68 15.19 -15.34
N TYR A 41 -11.83 15.40 -15.97
CA TYR A 41 -13.06 14.69 -15.64
C TYR A 41 -12.90 13.19 -15.92
N LEU A 42 -13.31 12.37 -14.96
CA LEU A 42 -13.51 10.93 -15.15
C LEU A 42 -15.02 10.67 -15.22
N PRO A 43 -15.51 9.93 -16.23
CA PRO A 43 -16.90 9.51 -16.27
C PRO A 43 -17.23 8.69 -15.03
N ASP A 44 -18.47 8.78 -14.55
CA ASP A 44 -18.90 7.98 -13.42
C ASP A 44 -18.76 6.50 -13.76
N ALA A 45 -18.39 5.68 -12.76
CA ALA A 45 -18.22 4.25 -12.97
C ALA A 45 -19.49 3.57 -13.51
N ALA A 46 -20.67 4.16 -13.25
CA ALA A 46 -21.96 3.72 -13.77
C ALA A 46 -22.14 3.97 -15.28
N ASP A 47 -21.40 4.91 -15.86
CA ASP A 47 -21.45 5.23 -17.29
C ASP A 47 -20.51 4.34 -18.12
N VAL A 48 -19.71 3.49 -17.45
CA VAL A 48 -18.84 2.50 -18.09
C VAL A 48 -19.65 1.25 -18.39
N ASN A 49 -19.94 1.01 -19.68
CA ASN A 49 -20.81 -0.09 -20.13
C ASN A 49 -20.35 -1.50 -19.72
N GLU A 50 -19.04 -1.70 -19.50
CA GLU A 50 -18.47 -2.98 -19.09
C GLU A 50 -17.50 -2.78 -17.92
N PRO A 51 -17.67 -3.49 -16.78
CA PRO A 51 -16.79 -3.34 -15.64
C PRO A 51 -15.36 -3.81 -15.98
N ILE A 52 -14.38 -3.01 -15.57
CA ILE A 52 -12.97 -3.34 -15.78
C ILE A 52 -12.61 -4.54 -14.87
N PRO A 53 -12.13 -5.68 -15.42
CA PRO A 53 -11.74 -6.81 -14.60
C PRO A 53 -10.51 -6.45 -13.76
N THR A 54 -10.58 -6.71 -12.46
CA THR A 54 -9.48 -6.44 -11.51
C THR A 54 -8.92 -7.72 -10.90
N SER A 55 -7.66 -7.66 -10.45
CA SER A 55 -6.96 -8.81 -9.86
C SER A 55 -5.93 -8.36 -8.82
N PRO A 56 -5.62 -9.19 -7.81
CA PRO A 56 -4.47 -8.97 -6.93
C PRO A 56 -3.14 -9.30 -7.63
N ARG A 57 -3.15 -10.06 -8.73
CA ARG A 57 -1.94 -10.54 -9.42
C ARG A 57 -0.91 -9.45 -9.76
N PRO A 58 -1.28 -8.22 -10.18
CA PRO A 58 -0.30 -7.16 -10.44
C PRO A 58 0.51 -6.76 -9.21
N ARG A 59 0.02 -7.04 -7.99
CA ARG A 59 0.77 -6.83 -6.73
C ARG A 59 1.75 -7.96 -6.41
N GLN A 60 1.82 -9.01 -7.20
CA GLN A 60 2.74 -10.11 -6.93
C GLN A 60 4.19 -9.65 -7.12
N VAL A 61 4.96 -9.73 -6.05
CA VAL A 61 6.38 -9.35 -5.96
C VAL A 61 7.15 -10.48 -5.27
N PRO A 62 8.49 -10.50 -5.29
CA PRO A 62 9.26 -11.48 -4.54
C PRO A 62 8.80 -11.57 -3.08
N ALA A 63 8.74 -12.80 -2.56
CA ALA A 63 8.32 -13.04 -1.19
C ALA A 63 9.33 -12.45 -0.21
N VAL A 64 8.83 -11.75 0.80
CA VAL A 64 9.61 -11.31 1.95
C VAL A 64 9.76 -12.51 2.87
N GLU A 65 11.01 -12.90 3.09
CA GLU A 65 11.36 -13.98 4.02
C GLU A 65 10.93 -13.61 5.44
N GLU A 66 10.34 -14.56 6.15
CA GLU A 66 9.86 -14.37 7.53
C GLU A 66 8.98 -13.11 7.74
N LEU A 67 8.05 -12.83 6.81
CA LEU A 67 7.19 -11.64 6.84
C LEU A 67 6.60 -11.33 8.23
N GLY A 68 6.17 -12.34 8.98
CA GLY A 68 5.63 -12.15 10.33
C GLY A 68 6.67 -11.61 11.34
N TRP A 69 7.90 -12.12 11.29
CA TRP A 69 9.00 -11.65 12.12
C TRP A 69 9.40 -10.22 11.74
N GLU A 70 9.53 -9.97 10.43
CA GLU A 70 9.85 -8.67 9.85
C GLU A 70 8.81 -7.61 10.23
N LEU A 71 7.52 -7.93 10.16
CA LEU A 71 6.43 -7.05 10.62
C LEU A 71 6.53 -6.76 12.12
N GLY A 72 6.89 -7.76 12.93
CA GLY A 72 7.12 -7.59 14.36
C GLY A 72 8.27 -6.61 14.65
N GLN A 73 9.37 -6.69 13.90
CA GLN A 73 10.48 -5.74 14.00
C GLN A 73 10.08 -4.33 13.55
N ALA A 74 9.45 -4.24 12.38
CA ALA A 74 9.08 -2.97 11.76
C ALA A 74 8.08 -2.14 12.57
N THR A 75 7.26 -2.80 13.39
CA THR A 75 6.24 -2.13 14.23
C THR A 75 6.73 -1.82 15.64
N ASN A 76 7.87 -2.36 16.06
CA ASN A 76 8.37 -2.21 17.42
C ASN A 76 8.94 -0.79 17.63
N TRP A 77 8.37 -0.04 18.59
CA TRP A 77 8.78 1.34 18.91
C TRP A 77 8.84 2.30 17.71
N ARG A 78 8.02 2.07 16.68
CA ARG A 78 8.03 2.88 15.47
C ARG A 78 7.18 4.14 15.63
N ASP A 79 7.80 5.28 15.36
CA ASP A 79 7.14 6.57 15.38
C ASP A 79 6.05 6.68 14.31
N GLY A 80 4.96 7.36 14.67
CA GLY A 80 3.83 7.63 13.76
C GLY A 80 2.91 6.43 13.51
N LEU A 81 3.07 5.31 14.24
CA LEU A 81 2.11 4.21 14.24
C LEU A 81 1.17 4.27 15.46
N PRO A 82 -0.09 3.79 15.34
CA PRO A 82 -0.93 3.55 16.50
C PRO A 82 -0.36 2.45 17.38
N GLN A 83 -0.59 2.55 18.70
CA GLN A 83 -0.10 1.58 19.68
C GLN A 83 -0.48 0.12 19.35
N MET A 84 -1.66 -0.09 18.77
CA MET A 84 -2.13 -1.44 18.42
C MET A 84 -1.43 -2.07 17.20
N ALA A 85 -0.70 -1.30 16.39
CA ALA A 85 -0.09 -1.82 15.16
C ALA A 85 0.83 -3.03 15.44
N HIS A 86 1.61 -2.96 16.52
CA HIS A 86 2.49 -4.07 16.90
C HIS A 86 1.72 -5.32 17.35
N THR A 87 0.69 -5.14 18.17
CA THR A 87 -0.17 -6.25 18.63
C THR A 87 -0.88 -6.91 17.44
N LEU A 88 -1.40 -6.10 16.52
CA LEU A 88 -2.07 -6.57 15.31
C LEU A 88 -1.13 -7.31 14.37
N ALA A 89 0.06 -6.77 14.12
CA ALA A 89 1.08 -7.44 13.33
C ALA A 89 1.40 -8.83 13.89
N LYS A 90 1.58 -8.92 15.21
CA LYS A 90 1.84 -10.20 15.88
C LYS A 90 0.66 -11.16 15.71
N ALA A 91 -0.56 -10.74 16.06
CA ALA A 91 -1.75 -11.57 15.99
C ALA A 91 -2.06 -12.08 14.57
N ALA A 92 -1.96 -11.19 13.58
CA ALA A 92 -2.14 -11.52 12.18
C ALA A 92 -1.06 -12.50 11.68
N SER A 93 0.20 -12.29 12.08
CA SER A 93 1.31 -13.19 11.71
C SER A 93 1.22 -14.59 12.33
N THR A 94 0.63 -14.72 13.52
CA THR A 94 0.45 -16.01 14.20
C THR A 94 -0.86 -16.70 13.83
N GLY A 95 -1.70 -16.08 12.99
CA GLY A 95 -3.00 -16.63 12.60
C GLY A 95 -3.99 -16.76 13.76
N THR A 96 -3.79 -15.99 14.85
CA THR A 96 -4.61 -16.08 16.07
C THR A 96 -5.92 -15.29 15.95
N GLY A 97 -6.18 -14.69 14.78
CA GLY A 97 -7.30 -13.78 14.55
C GLY A 97 -7.05 -12.39 15.14
N VAL A 98 -7.79 -11.42 14.62
CA VAL A 98 -7.82 -10.04 15.11
C VAL A 98 -9.27 -9.72 15.51
N ILE A 99 -9.47 -8.95 16.57
CA ILE A 99 -10.81 -8.60 17.05
C ILE A 99 -11.37 -7.46 16.17
N ASP A 100 -12.66 -7.53 15.81
CA ASP A 100 -13.31 -6.57 14.90
C ASP A 100 -13.07 -5.09 15.25
N ASN A 101 -13.11 -4.75 16.54
CA ASN A 101 -12.86 -3.37 17.01
C ASN A 101 -11.43 -2.89 16.72
N GLU A 102 -10.43 -3.78 16.74
CA GLU A 102 -9.05 -3.43 16.43
C GLU A 102 -8.86 -3.25 14.91
N VAL A 103 -9.54 -4.05 14.10
CA VAL A 103 -9.59 -3.88 12.64
C VAL A 103 -10.22 -2.55 12.27
N GLU A 104 -11.35 -2.21 12.88
CA GLU A 104 -12.03 -0.93 12.63
C GLU A 104 -11.15 0.27 12.99
N PHE A 105 -10.45 0.20 14.13
CA PHE A 105 -9.51 1.26 14.51
C PHE A 105 -8.30 1.36 13.55
N LEU A 106 -7.81 0.22 13.05
CA LEU A 106 -6.78 0.18 12.01
C LEU A 106 -7.27 0.87 10.73
N HIS A 107 -8.49 0.59 10.27
CA HIS A 107 -9.10 1.24 9.11
C HIS A 107 -9.19 2.76 9.29
N GLN A 108 -9.62 3.23 10.47
CA GLN A 108 -9.69 4.66 10.76
C GLN A 108 -8.31 5.33 10.72
N HIS A 109 -7.29 4.67 11.26
CA HIS A 109 -5.91 5.17 11.19
C HIS A 109 -5.38 5.20 9.76
N LEU A 110 -5.64 4.16 8.96
CA LEU A 110 -5.30 4.11 7.55
C LEU A 110 -5.98 5.23 6.75
N ALA A 111 -7.26 5.50 7.02
CA ALA A 111 -8.00 6.58 6.37
C ALA A 111 -7.41 7.96 6.70
N ALA A 112 -7.15 8.24 7.98
CA ALA A 112 -6.56 9.50 8.42
C ALA A 112 -5.13 9.71 7.88
N LEU A 113 -4.34 8.63 7.81
CA LEU A 113 -2.99 8.68 7.25
C LEU A 113 -3.02 8.90 5.73
N ARG A 114 -3.94 8.23 5.02
CA ARG A 114 -4.19 8.44 3.59
C ARG A 114 -4.55 9.90 3.31
N GLU A 115 -5.52 10.45 4.04
CA GLU A 115 -5.95 11.85 3.85
C GLU A 115 -4.79 12.81 4.02
N ARG A 116 -4.02 12.68 5.12
CA ARG A 116 -2.83 13.49 5.35
C ARG A 116 -1.80 13.41 4.22
N VAL A 117 -1.53 12.21 3.70
CA VAL A 117 -0.58 12.01 2.59
C VAL A 117 -1.10 12.64 1.30
N LEU A 118 -2.40 12.50 1.01
CA LEU A 118 -3.01 13.06 -0.20
C LEU A 118 -3.13 14.59 -0.16
N ASP A 119 -3.40 15.17 1.02
CA ASP A 119 -3.48 16.62 1.20
C ASP A 119 -2.12 17.30 1.02
N ALA A 120 -1.03 16.61 1.35
CA ALA A 120 0.33 17.10 1.17
C ALA A 120 0.90 16.85 -0.24
N TYR A 121 0.20 16.07 -1.08
CA TYR A 121 0.64 15.75 -2.42
C TYR A 121 0.37 16.92 -3.40
N PRO A 122 1.30 17.25 -4.32
CA PRO A 122 2.59 16.57 -4.56
C PRO A 122 3.78 17.15 -3.79
N ASP A 123 3.63 18.32 -3.17
CA ASP A 123 4.77 19.19 -2.85
C ASP A 123 5.44 18.94 -1.48
N ASP A 124 4.70 18.42 -0.49
CA ASP A 124 5.18 18.30 0.91
C ASP A 124 4.92 16.91 1.50
N VAL A 125 5.06 15.87 0.68
CA VAL A 125 4.77 14.50 1.09
C VAL A 125 5.87 13.96 2.01
N ASP A 126 5.52 13.72 3.28
CA ASP A 126 6.39 13.03 4.24
C ASP A 126 6.60 11.55 3.86
N ALA A 127 7.84 11.20 3.51
CA ALA A 127 8.23 9.84 3.16
C ALA A 127 7.98 8.83 4.30
N ALA A 128 8.15 9.25 5.56
CA ALA A 128 7.90 8.38 6.72
C ALA A 128 6.41 8.08 6.86
N ALA A 129 5.53 9.05 6.60
CA ALA A 129 4.09 8.85 6.56
C ALA A 129 3.68 7.88 5.44
N VAL A 130 4.26 7.98 4.24
CA VAL A 130 4.01 7.03 3.14
C VAL A 130 4.50 5.62 3.50
N ALA A 131 5.68 5.50 4.11
CA ALA A 131 6.18 4.20 4.59
C ALA A 131 5.25 3.60 5.66
N ASN A 132 4.83 4.39 6.64
CA ASN A 132 3.86 3.96 7.65
C ASN A 132 2.53 3.51 7.03
N TRP A 133 2.10 4.20 5.96
CA TRP A 133 0.89 3.82 5.24
C TRP A 133 1.02 2.43 4.60
N GLN A 134 2.16 2.15 3.97
CA GLN A 134 2.45 0.80 3.44
C GLN A 134 2.54 -0.25 4.55
N LEU A 135 3.18 0.07 5.68
CA LEU A 135 3.28 -0.87 6.80
C LEU A 135 1.92 -1.23 7.39
N LEU A 136 1.05 -0.25 7.63
CA LEU A 136 -0.31 -0.49 8.13
C LEU A 136 -1.17 -1.25 7.12
N ALA A 137 -1.03 -0.96 5.82
CA ALA A 137 -1.70 -1.69 4.75
C ALA A 137 -1.27 -3.18 4.70
N SER A 138 0.00 -3.46 5.02
CA SER A 138 0.45 -4.85 5.13
C SER A 138 -0.22 -5.60 6.28
N ILE A 139 -0.42 -4.92 7.42
CA ILE A 139 -1.06 -5.52 8.60
C ILE A 139 -2.54 -5.76 8.33
N GLU A 140 -3.23 -4.79 7.71
CA GLU A 140 -4.63 -4.90 7.29
C GLU A 140 -4.82 -6.08 6.32
N ALA A 141 -3.99 -6.16 5.28
CA ALA A 141 -4.05 -7.26 4.31
C ALA A 141 -3.80 -8.62 4.98
N LEU A 142 -2.83 -8.70 5.91
CA LEU A 142 -2.56 -9.94 6.64
C LEU A 142 -3.73 -10.35 7.56
N ALA A 143 -4.36 -9.39 8.23
CA ALA A 143 -5.56 -9.62 9.05
C ALA A 143 -6.75 -10.12 8.19
N ALA A 144 -6.83 -9.68 6.94
CA ALA A 144 -7.81 -10.15 5.95
C ALA A 144 -7.39 -11.45 5.22
N ALA A 145 -6.29 -12.10 5.62
CA ALA A 145 -5.69 -13.26 4.94
C ALA A 145 -5.29 -13.01 3.46
N ASP A 146 -5.14 -11.75 3.05
CA ASP A 146 -4.57 -11.36 1.75
C ASP A 146 -3.04 -11.37 1.82
N THR A 147 -2.48 -12.56 1.59
CA THR A 147 -1.01 -12.76 1.59
C THR A 147 -0.29 -11.99 0.48
N ILE A 148 -0.95 -11.76 -0.68
CA ILE A 148 -0.36 -11.02 -1.80
C ILE A 148 -0.26 -9.53 -1.43
N GLY A 149 -1.35 -8.96 -0.92
CA GLY A 149 -1.39 -7.58 -0.45
C GLY A 149 -0.43 -7.34 0.70
N ALA A 150 -0.39 -8.25 1.69
CA ALA A 150 0.52 -8.15 2.82
C ALA A 150 1.99 -8.11 2.36
N ASN A 151 2.40 -9.08 1.54
CA ASN A 151 3.75 -9.13 1.02
C ASN A 151 4.12 -7.90 0.18
N TYR A 152 3.21 -7.48 -0.71
CA TYR A 152 3.41 -6.32 -1.58
C TYR A 152 3.62 -5.02 -0.79
N HIS A 153 2.74 -4.75 0.16
CA HIS A 153 2.80 -3.52 0.95
C HIS A 153 4.03 -3.51 1.86
N PHE A 154 4.39 -4.65 2.45
CA PHE A 154 5.60 -4.73 3.26
C PHE A 154 6.88 -4.55 2.43
N ALA A 155 6.96 -5.13 1.23
CA ALA A 155 8.10 -4.95 0.35
C ALA A 155 8.30 -3.47 -0.06
N TRP A 156 7.19 -2.74 -0.33
CA TRP A 156 7.26 -1.29 -0.56
C TRP A 156 7.66 -0.52 0.70
N PHE A 157 7.18 -0.91 1.87
CA PHE A 157 7.63 -0.33 3.14
C PHE A 157 9.15 -0.48 3.32
N GLN A 158 9.71 -1.68 3.07
CA GLN A 158 11.16 -1.91 3.14
C GLN A 158 11.92 -1.06 2.13
N ALA A 159 11.41 -0.93 0.89
CA ALA A 159 12.04 -0.09 -0.13
C ALA A 159 12.05 1.40 0.27
N LEU A 160 10.95 1.91 0.83
CA LEU A 160 10.82 3.31 1.25
C LEU A 160 11.61 3.62 2.53
N SER A 161 11.76 2.65 3.44
CA SER A 161 12.44 2.85 4.73
C SER A 161 13.96 2.71 4.66
N ARG A 162 14.52 2.31 3.50
CA ARG A 162 15.97 2.27 3.26
C ARG A 162 16.55 3.63 2.85
N VAL A 163 15.71 4.65 2.71
CA VAL A 163 16.13 6.01 2.38
C VAL A 163 16.67 6.69 3.67
N PRO A 164 17.95 7.09 3.71
CA PRO A 164 18.54 7.79 4.86
C PRO A 164 18.03 9.22 5.02
#